data_AF-A0A853CJF9-F1
#
_entry.id   AF-A0A853CJF9-F1
#
_cell.length_a   1.000
_cell.length_b   1.000
_cell.length_c   1.000
_cell.angle_alpha   90.00
_cell.angle_beta   90.00
_cell.angle_gamma   90.00
#
_symmetry.space_group_name_H-M   'P 1'
#
loop_
_entity.id
_entity.type
_entity.pdbx_description
1 polymer ?
#
loop_
_entity_poly.entity_id
_entity_poly.type
_entity_poly.pdbx_seq_one_letter_code
_entity_poly.pdbx_strand_id
1 'polypeptide(L)'
;MEPHDRPDHQVRTGGEPAGDDPPLRALAELVAVAEQMAEVTALIREHAAQIRACRREDLPYRDIVLRENRPLIVEVLTDATARFEAAGTRFRQAKAAALREEGMTLEEIGALFGLTRQRISRLLQDARDAAQET
;
A
#
# COMPACT_ATOMS: atom_id res chain seq x y z
N MET A 1 -23.51 -30.57 -46.85
CA MET A 1 -24.09 -29.82 -45.72
C MET A 1 -23.58 -30.50 -44.46
N GLU A 2 -22.36 -30.17 -44.06
CA GLU A 2 -21.70 -30.73 -42.87
C GLU A 2 -21.83 -29.72 -41.73
N PRO A 3 -22.28 -30.12 -40.53
CA PRO A 3 -22.20 -29.26 -39.37
C PRO A 3 -20.78 -29.28 -38.82
N HIS A 4 -20.14 -28.11 -38.83
CA HIS A 4 -18.84 -27.86 -38.23
C HIS A 4 -18.96 -27.96 -36.71
N ASP A 5 -18.44 -29.06 -36.17
CA ASP A 5 -18.23 -29.28 -34.74
C ASP A 5 -17.28 -28.19 -34.21
N ARG A 6 -17.81 -27.29 -33.37
CA ARG A 6 -17.02 -26.22 -32.75
C ARG A 6 -16.38 -26.79 -31.49
N PRO A 7 -15.07 -26.67 -31.29
CA PRO A 7 -14.44 -27.17 -30.09
C PRO A 7 -14.90 -26.35 -28.88
N ASP A 8 -15.41 -27.07 -27.89
CA ASP A 8 -15.70 -26.59 -26.54
C ASP A 8 -14.56 -25.71 -26.02
N HIS A 9 -14.81 -24.41 -25.93
CA HIS A 9 -14.05 -23.54 -25.05
C HIS A 9 -14.43 -23.92 -23.62
N GLN A 10 -13.77 -24.95 -23.10
CA GLN A 10 -13.77 -25.24 -21.68
C GLN A 10 -13.19 -24.02 -20.97
N VAL A 11 -14.09 -23.20 -20.44
CA VAL A 11 -13.80 -22.23 -19.40
C VAL A 11 -13.18 -23.03 -18.27
N ARG A 12 -11.86 -22.93 -18.13
CA ARG A 12 -11.17 -23.43 -16.95
C ARG A 12 -11.57 -22.53 -15.78
N THR A 13 -12.67 -22.87 -15.12
CA THR A 13 -12.91 -22.50 -13.72
C THR A 13 -11.93 -23.29 -12.85
N GLY A 14 -10.66 -22.88 -12.89
CA GLY A 14 -9.67 -23.19 -11.87
C GLY A 14 -9.66 -22.05 -10.87
N GLY A 15 -10.70 -21.94 -10.05
CA GLY A 15 -10.70 -21.03 -8.91
C GLY A 15 -9.79 -21.60 -7.84
N GLU A 16 -8.49 -21.29 -7.91
CA GLU A 16 -7.63 -21.38 -6.74
C GLU A 16 -8.18 -20.44 -5.66
N PRO A 17 -8.19 -20.86 -4.39
CA PRO A 17 -8.74 -20.06 -3.32
C PRO A 17 -8.05 -18.70 -3.30
N ALA A 18 -8.82 -17.63 -3.08
CA ALA A 18 -8.36 -16.24 -2.99
C ALA A 18 -7.22 -15.97 -1.98
N GLY A 19 -6.70 -16.99 -1.31
CA GLY A 19 -5.48 -16.95 -0.50
C GLY A 19 -4.17 -16.95 -1.28
N ASP A 20 -4.17 -17.29 -2.59
CA ASP A 20 -2.94 -17.33 -3.41
C ASP A 20 -2.84 -16.19 -4.44
N ASP A 21 -3.78 -15.24 -4.46
CA ASP A 21 -3.74 -14.04 -5.31
C ASP A 21 -2.87 -12.95 -4.64
N PRO A 22 -1.64 -12.69 -5.13
CA PRO A 22 -0.74 -11.75 -4.47
C PRO A 22 -1.30 -10.31 -4.43
N PRO A 23 -1.90 -9.75 -5.51
CA PRO A 23 -2.62 -8.49 -5.45
C PRO A 23 -3.70 -8.42 -4.37
N LEU A 24 -4.56 -9.43 -4.23
CA LEU A 24 -5.63 -9.42 -3.23
C LEU A 24 -5.08 -9.46 -1.80
N ARG A 25 -4.04 -10.26 -1.55
CA ARG A 25 -3.36 -10.28 -0.25
C ARG A 25 -2.73 -8.94 0.10
N ALA A 26 -2.03 -8.33 -0.86
CA ALA A 26 -1.42 -7.00 -0.66
C ALA A 26 -2.49 -5.90 -0.48
N LEU A 27 -3.65 -6.05 -1.14
CA LEU A 27 -4.79 -5.16 -0.93
C LEU A 27 -5.36 -5.28 0.49
N ALA A 28 -5.51 -6.51 1.00
CA ALA A 28 -5.98 -6.73 2.37
C ALA A 28 -5.02 -6.11 3.40
N GLU A 29 -3.71 -6.23 3.20
CA GLU A 29 -2.70 -5.56 4.03
C GLU A 29 -2.85 -4.03 3.96
N LEU A 30 -2.97 -3.46 2.77
CA LEU A 30 -3.17 -2.02 2.59
C LEU A 30 -4.43 -1.52 3.30
N VAL A 31 -5.53 -2.27 3.22
CA VAL A 31 -6.78 -1.96 3.92
C VAL A 31 -6.57 -1.99 5.44
N ALA A 32 -5.94 -3.03 5.97
CA ALA A 32 -5.66 -3.14 7.40
C ALA A 32 -4.77 -1.98 7.92
N VAL A 33 -3.78 -1.54 7.13
CA VAL A 33 -2.96 -0.37 7.48
C VAL A 33 -3.75 0.94 7.36
N ALA A 34 -4.64 1.06 6.37
CA ALA A 34 -5.53 2.22 6.24
C ALA A 34 -6.51 2.34 7.42
N GLU A 35 -7.00 1.21 7.93
CA GLU A 35 -7.84 1.17 9.13
C GLU A 35 -7.06 1.61 10.38
N GLN A 36 -5.82 1.14 10.56
CA GLN A 36 -4.93 1.62 11.63
C GLN A 36 -4.62 3.13 11.51
N MET A 37 -4.58 3.66 10.28
CA MET A 37 -4.39 5.10 10.06
C MET A 37 -5.53 5.93 10.67
N ALA A 38 -6.75 5.39 10.75
CA ALA A 38 -7.85 6.08 11.42
C ALA A 38 -7.55 6.28 12.92
N GLU A 39 -7.02 5.25 13.59
CA GLU A 39 -6.59 5.34 14.99
C GLU A 39 -5.45 6.35 15.16
N VAL A 40 -4.46 6.31 14.26
CA VAL A 40 -3.35 7.28 14.22
C VAL A 40 -3.86 8.72 14.10
N THR A 41 -4.85 8.99 13.24
CA THR A 41 -5.41 10.34 13.11
C THR A 41 -6.12 10.82 14.38
N ALA A 42 -6.70 9.91 15.16
CA ALA A 42 -7.27 10.26 16.47
C ALA A 42 -6.16 10.63 17.46
N LEU A 43 -5.07 9.86 17.51
CA LEU A 43 -3.91 10.17 18.35
C LEU A 43 -3.28 11.52 17.98
N ILE A 44 -3.05 11.79 16.70
CA ILE A 44 -2.55 13.08 16.20
C ILE A 44 -3.43 14.24 16.70
N ARG A 45 -4.75 14.07 16.73
CA ARG A 45 -5.68 15.09 17.22
C ARG A 45 -5.52 15.36 18.71
N GLU A 46 -5.34 14.31 19.52
CA GLU A 46 -5.10 14.42 20.96
C GLU A 46 -3.78 15.16 21.24
N HIS A 47 -2.70 14.74 20.59
CA HIS A 47 -1.40 15.40 20.70
C HIS A 47 -1.47 16.86 20.27
N ALA A 48 -2.14 17.16 19.16
CA ALA A 48 -2.32 18.54 18.71
C ALA A 48 -3.10 19.39 19.72
N ALA A 49 -4.10 18.83 20.41
CA ALA A 49 -4.83 19.53 21.46
C ALA A 49 -3.93 19.84 22.67
N GLN A 50 -3.09 18.88 23.09
CA GLN A 50 -2.12 19.05 24.17
C GLN A 50 -1.08 20.11 23.83
N ILE A 51 -0.44 20.02 22.66
CA ILE A 51 0.56 20.99 22.19
C ILE A 51 -0.04 22.41 22.15
N ARG A 52 -1.27 22.55 21.63
CA ARG A 52 -1.99 23.83 21.62
C ARG A 52 -2.29 24.35 23.02
N ALA A 53 -2.63 23.48 23.97
CA ALA A 53 -2.84 23.87 25.37
C ALA A 53 -1.56 24.40 26.00
N CYS A 54 -0.45 23.66 25.87
CA CYS A 54 0.83 24.12 26.42
C CYS A 54 1.32 25.42 25.76
N ARG A 55 1.11 25.60 24.44
CA ARG A 55 1.45 26.86 23.77
C ARG A 55 0.61 28.04 24.24
N ARG A 56 -0.65 27.83 24.63
CA ARG A 56 -1.50 28.86 25.24
C ARG A 56 -1.01 29.28 26.64
N GLU A 57 -0.23 28.44 27.30
CA GLU A 57 0.45 28.73 28.57
C GLU A 57 1.88 29.28 28.36
N ASP A 58 2.22 29.69 27.13
CA ASP A 58 3.54 30.20 26.73
C ASP A 58 4.72 29.25 26.95
N LEU A 59 4.48 27.95 27.18
CA LEU A 59 5.55 26.96 27.35
C LEU A 59 6.40 26.81 26.09
N PRO A 60 7.75 26.83 26.19
CA PRO A 60 8.62 26.65 25.04
C PRO A 60 8.52 25.21 24.50
N TYR A 61 8.67 25.01 23.19
CA TYR A 61 8.49 23.69 22.56
C TYR A 61 9.33 22.58 23.18
N ARG A 62 10.55 22.89 23.66
CA ARG A 62 11.39 21.92 24.38
C ARG A 62 10.67 21.35 25.62
N ASP A 63 9.96 22.18 26.37
CA ASP A 63 9.24 21.77 27.58
C ASP A 63 7.92 21.08 27.20
N ILE A 64 7.32 21.45 26.07
CA ILE A 64 6.13 20.77 25.52
C ILE A 64 6.48 19.33 25.14
N VAL A 65 7.57 19.10 24.40
CA VAL A 65 8.00 17.75 24.01
C VAL A 65 8.27 16.87 25.23
N LEU A 66 8.79 17.44 26.32
CA LEU A 66 9.01 16.71 27.58
C LEU A 66 7.71 16.36 28.31
N ARG A 67 6.63 17.12 28.09
CA ARG A 67 5.29 16.90 28.68
C ARG A 67 4.35 16.11 27.78
N GLU A 68 4.67 16.03 26.49
CA GLU A 68 3.88 15.34 25.49
C GLU A 68 3.76 13.86 25.85
N ASN A 69 2.55 13.31 25.65
CA ASN A 69 2.33 11.87 25.82
C ASN A 69 3.24 11.08 24.86
N ARG A 70 3.58 9.83 25.23
CA ARG A 70 4.36 8.94 24.37
C ARG A 70 3.43 7.97 23.64
N PRO A 71 3.74 7.59 22.38
CA PRO A 71 4.82 8.10 21.51
C PRO A 71 4.58 9.55 21.06
N LEU A 72 5.64 10.33 20.80
CA LEU A 72 5.50 11.73 20.34
C LEU A 72 4.73 11.78 19.01
N ILE A 73 4.05 12.89 18.74
CA ILE A 73 3.32 13.08 17.48
C ILE A 73 4.20 12.89 16.25
N VAL A 74 5.49 13.26 16.34
CA VAL A 74 6.47 13.09 15.25
C VAL A 74 6.87 11.63 15.04
N GLU A 75 6.91 10.84 16.11
CA GLU A 75 7.16 9.39 16.06
C GLU A 75 5.96 8.68 15.44
N VAL A 76 4.75 9.04 15.88
CA VAL A 76 3.48 8.54 15.33
C VAL A 76 3.37 8.83 13.84
N LEU A 77 3.63 10.07 13.42
CA LEU A 77 3.59 10.46 12.02
C LEU A 77 4.57 9.64 11.18
N THR A 78 5.82 9.54 11.64
CA THR A 78 6.89 8.86 10.91
C THR A 78 6.56 7.38 10.71
N ASP A 79 6.20 6.68 11.79
CA ASP A 79 5.87 5.25 11.75
C ASP A 79 4.62 4.97 10.89
N ALA A 80 3.56 5.77 11.05
CA ALA A 80 2.34 5.60 10.27
C ALA A 80 2.57 5.82 8.77
N THR A 81 3.31 6.87 8.39
CA THR A 81 3.66 7.11 6.99
C THR A 81 4.49 5.99 6.41
N ALA A 82 5.50 5.49 7.15
CA ALA A 82 6.36 4.42 6.69
C ALA A 82 5.58 3.12 6.45
N ARG A 83 4.66 2.76 7.36
CA ARG A 83 3.81 1.57 7.21
C ARG A 83 2.89 1.69 6.01
N PHE A 84 2.24 2.84 5.84
CA PHE A 84 1.31 3.05 4.73
C PHE A 84 2.03 3.08 3.37
N GLU A 85 3.19 3.72 3.30
CA GLU A 85 4.03 3.72 2.09
C GLU A 85 4.52 2.31 1.73
N ALA A 86 4.93 1.51 2.73
CA ALA A 86 5.36 0.13 2.53
C ALA A 86 4.21 -0.74 1.98
N ALA A 87 3.04 -0.72 2.64
CA ALA A 87 1.88 -1.47 2.19
C ALA A 87 1.41 -1.04 0.79
N GLY A 88 1.38 0.28 0.53
CA GLY A 88 1.04 0.81 -0.79
C GLY A 88 2.03 0.40 -1.88
N THR A 89 3.32 0.29 -1.53
CA THR A 89 4.36 -0.18 -2.46
C THR A 89 4.18 -1.65 -2.80
N ARG A 90 3.97 -2.51 -1.79
CA ARG A 90 3.67 -3.94 -1.99
C ARG A 90 2.45 -4.14 -2.88
N PHE A 91 1.37 -3.39 -2.64
CA PHE A 91 0.17 -3.48 -3.47
C PHE A 91 0.42 -3.06 -4.92
N ARG A 92 1.11 -1.93 -5.15
CA ARG A 92 1.46 -1.50 -6.52
C ARG A 92 2.33 -2.54 -7.22
N GLN A 93 3.30 -3.13 -6.52
CA GLN A 93 4.17 -4.20 -7.03
C GLN A 93 3.38 -5.42 -7.45
N ALA A 94 2.56 -5.97 -6.54
CA ALA A 94 1.76 -7.16 -6.82
C ALA A 94 0.80 -6.92 -7.99
N LYS A 95 0.09 -5.78 -8.00
CA LYS A 95 -0.85 -5.45 -9.07
C LYS A 95 -0.15 -5.23 -10.41
N ALA A 96 0.99 -4.54 -10.44
CA ALA A 96 1.75 -4.35 -11.68
C ALA A 96 2.29 -5.67 -12.23
N ALA A 97 2.72 -6.60 -11.36
CA ALA A 97 3.18 -7.92 -11.75
C ALA A 97 2.06 -8.74 -12.37
N ALA A 98 0.89 -8.81 -11.72
CA ALA A 98 -0.29 -9.48 -12.27
C ALA A 98 -0.69 -8.91 -13.64
N LEU A 99 -0.75 -7.58 -13.80
CA LEU A 99 -1.06 -6.97 -15.11
C LEU A 99 0.00 -7.28 -16.18
N ARG A 100 1.26 -7.45 -15.79
CA ARG A 100 2.32 -7.89 -16.72
C ARG A 100 2.14 -9.34 -17.16
N GLU A 101 1.70 -10.21 -16.26
CA GLU A 101 1.41 -11.61 -16.55
C GLU A 101 0.17 -11.76 -17.43
N GLU A 102 -0.81 -10.87 -17.26
CA GLU A 102 -1.99 -10.72 -18.13
C GLU A 102 -1.66 -10.11 -19.51
N GLY A 103 -0.41 -9.71 -19.75
CA GLY A 103 0.10 -9.30 -21.07
C GLY A 103 0.18 -7.79 -21.30
N MET A 104 -0.19 -6.95 -20.35
CA MET A 104 -0.10 -5.49 -20.52
C MET A 104 1.35 -5.02 -20.66
N THR A 105 1.60 -4.00 -21.47
CA THR A 105 2.92 -3.36 -21.61
C THR A 105 3.31 -2.52 -20.38
N LEU A 106 4.62 -2.30 -20.15
CA LEU A 106 5.08 -1.39 -19.08
C LEU A 106 4.58 0.05 -19.29
N GLU A 107 4.33 0.43 -20.54
CA GLU A 107 3.82 1.75 -20.91
C GLU A 107 2.34 1.88 -20.57
N GLU A 108 1.51 0.89 -20.91
CA GLU A 108 0.08 0.87 -20.55
C GLU A 108 -0.11 0.84 -19.03
N ILE A 109 0.65 0.01 -18.31
CA ILE A 109 0.62 -0.02 -16.84
C ILE A 109 1.04 1.34 -16.28
N GLY A 110 2.08 1.96 -16.84
CA GLY A 110 2.53 3.29 -16.44
C GLY A 110 1.42 4.33 -16.59
N ALA A 111 0.77 4.37 -17.75
CA ALA A 111 -0.35 5.26 -18.01
C ALA A 111 -1.51 5.05 -17.00
N LEU A 112 -1.87 3.80 -16.70
CA LEU A 112 -2.91 3.48 -15.73
C LEU A 112 -2.56 3.90 -14.30
N PHE A 113 -1.29 3.76 -13.91
CA PHE A 113 -0.84 4.04 -12.55
C PHE A 113 -0.43 5.51 -12.35
N GLY A 114 -0.43 6.33 -13.41
CA GLY A 114 0.10 7.69 -13.39
C GLY A 114 1.62 7.73 -13.19
N LEU A 115 2.32 6.67 -13.61
CA LEU A 115 3.76 6.50 -13.46
C LEU A 115 4.44 6.38 -14.83
N THR A 116 5.71 6.76 -14.92
CA THR A 116 6.47 6.54 -16.15
C THR A 116 6.81 5.06 -16.32
N ARG A 117 7.06 4.64 -17.58
CA ARG A 117 7.57 3.29 -17.90
C ARG A 117 8.77 2.89 -17.04
N GLN A 118 9.70 3.83 -16.82
CA GLN A 118 10.91 3.59 -16.01
C GLN A 118 10.55 3.29 -14.55
N ARG A 119 9.58 4.01 -13.97
CA ARG A 119 9.12 3.76 -12.59
C ARG A 119 8.45 2.41 -12.47
N ILE A 120 7.63 2.00 -13.45
CA ILE A 120 7.03 0.65 -13.46
C ILE A 120 8.10 -0.44 -13.59
N SER A 121 9.09 -0.26 -14.48
CA SER A 121 10.19 -1.21 -14.63
C SER A 121 10.95 -1.41 -13.31
N ARG A 122 11.26 -0.31 -12.61
CA ARG A 122 11.94 -0.38 -11.31
C ARG A 122 11.08 -1.04 -10.25
N LEU A 123 9.80 -0.66 -10.18
CA LEU A 123 8.84 -1.24 -9.24
C LEU A 123 8.72 -2.76 -9.39
N LEU A 124 8.71 -3.29 -10.62
CA LEU A 124 8.73 -4.73 -10.89
C LEU A 124 10.07 -5.39 -10.58
N GLN A 125 11.19 -4.68 -10.77
CA GLN A 125 12.51 -5.20 -10.41
C GLN A 125 12.63 -5.33 -8.89
N ASP A 126 12.29 -4.28 -8.15
CA ASP A 126 12.31 -4.26 -6.67
C ASP A 126 11.42 -5.39 -6.09
N ALA A 127 10.31 -5.72 -6.76
CA ALA A 127 9.42 -6.82 -6.35
C ALA A 127 10.05 -8.21 -6.54
N ARG A 128 10.81 -8.39 -7.63
CA ARG A 128 11.54 -9.64 -7.91
C ARG A 128 12.69 -9.83 -6.94
N ASP A 129 13.42 -8.75 -6.65
CA ASP A 129 14.54 -8.79 -5.71
C ASP A 129 14.05 -9.18 -4.31
N ALA A 130 12.94 -8.59 -3.85
CA ALA A 130 12.31 -8.95 -2.56
C ALA A 130 11.84 -10.42 -2.49
N ALA A 131 11.41 -10.99 -3.62
CA ALA A 131 10.99 -12.40 -3.69
C ALA A 131 12.18 -13.38 -3.70
N GLN A 132 13.40 -12.92 -4.00
CA GLN A 132 14.62 -13.75 -4.03
C GLN A 132 15.34 -13.80 -2.68
N GLU A 133 15.05 -12.87 -1.78
CA GLU A 133 15.64 -12.79 -0.43
C GLU A 133 14.88 -13.61 0.63
N THR A 134 13.74 -14.21 0.27
CA THR A 134 12.88 -15.03 1.14
C THR A 134 12.99 -16.50 0.79
#